data_AF-A0A925DP89-F1
#
_entry.id   AF-A0A925DP89-F1
#
_cell.length_a   1.000
_cell.length_b   1.000
_cell.length_c   1.000
_cell.angle_alpha   90.00
_cell.angle_beta   90.00
_cell.angle_gamma   90.00
#
_symmetry.space_group_name_H-M   'P 1'
#
loop_
_entity.id
_entity.type
_entity.pdbx_description
1 polymer ?
#
loop_
_entity_poly.entity_id
_entity_poly.type
_entity_poly.pdbx_seq_one_letter_code
_entity_poly.pdbx_strand_id
1 'polypeptide(L)'
;LGAEKKLKQLFPSNSEVNSFWTNYYYYSSFALLCTTPEKQPERYMCYREIKRIMDDAPQFIKELPAVYHLNYNNLVNVLLYLKKYKEAEELIKEQNHFLETYAIKKPAFETTVFVNTYESKLFLYYKTGRTKEAVLLLKEIEGKVKKINPSFSPLLYDLIFFVAVSELMADNNKDAIKWLNKIFAAENKIIIRKEMQINARLLYLAALLQSNDLLFENRLKATRRFIAREIQFTKQAKILEALLLLEEFLSTRENKTKLKKVIQEMKKEFKVTGEELLNKSFDFLEWMEGKMEKN
;
A
#
# COMPACT_ATOMS: atom_id res chain seq x y z
N LEU A 1 -23.38 4.96 -11.32
CA LEU A 1 -24.73 5.48 -11.67
C LEU A 1 -25.90 4.62 -11.16
N GLY A 2 -25.96 3.30 -11.40
CA GLY A 2 -27.10 2.47 -10.95
C GLY A 2 -27.25 2.27 -9.42
N ALA A 3 -26.14 2.09 -8.70
CA ALA A 3 -26.16 1.87 -7.25
C ALA A 3 -26.50 3.13 -6.44
N GLU A 4 -26.00 4.29 -6.88
CA GLU A 4 -26.30 5.59 -6.26
C GLU A 4 -27.78 5.97 -6.41
N LYS A 5 -28.35 5.75 -7.61
CA LYS A 5 -29.78 5.97 -7.86
C LYS A 5 -30.64 5.02 -7.03
N LYS A 6 -30.26 3.74 -6.92
CA LYS A 6 -30.96 2.76 -6.06
C LYS A 6 -30.86 3.11 -4.59
N LEU A 7 -29.69 3.53 -4.10
CA LEU A 7 -29.55 3.99 -2.72
C LEU A 7 -30.42 5.21 -2.44
N LYS A 8 -30.36 6.24 -3.30
CA LYS A 8 -31.21 7.44 -3.18
C LYS A 8 -32.71 7.12 -3.22
N GLN A 9 -33.12 6.05 -3.91
CA GLN A 9 -34.51 5.58 -3.98
C GLN A 9 -34.95 4.73 -2.78
N LEU A 10 -34.01 4.10 -2.06
CA LEU A 10 -34.29 3.25 -0.90
C LEU A 10 -34.43 4.04 0.41
N PHE A 11 -34.08 5.34 0.41
CA PHE A 11 -34.27 6.21 1.56
C PHE A 11 -35.61 6.93 1.48
N PRO A 12 -36.31 7.10 2.62
CA PRO A 12 -37.59 7.78 2.65
C PRO A 12 -37.45 9.21 2.12
N SER A 13 -38.27 9.55 1.13
CA SER A 13 -38.45 10.92 0.69
C SER A 13 -39.07 11.71 1.84
N ASN A 14 -38.32 12.65 2.40
CA ASN A 14 -38.78 13.61 3.42
C ASN A 14 -39.23 13.01 4.78
N SER A 15 -38.32 12.39 5.52
CA SER A 15 -38.32 12.54 6.98
C SER A 15 -37.00 13.17 7.41
N GLU A 16 -37.06 14.24 8.19
CA GLU A 16 -35.92 14.97 8.74
C GLU A 16 -35.12 14.12 9.76
N VAL A 17 -34.54 13.01 9.33
CA VAL A 17 -33.58 12.28 10.16
C VAL A 17 -32.17 12.79 9.84
N ASN A 18 -31.95 14.10 10.02
CA ASN A 18 -30.64 14.74 9.91
C ASN A 18 -29.83 14.53 11.21
N SER A 19 -29.64 13.27 11.61
CA SER A 19 -28.83 12.92 12.77
C SER A 19 -27.38 12.66 12.36
N PHE A 20 -26.45 12.84 13.29
CA PHE A 20 -25.04 12.46 13.11
C PHE A 20 -24.91 11.03 12.55
N TRP A 21 -25.64 10.07 13.15
CA TRP A 21 -25.56 8.67 12.78
C TRP A 21 -26.12 8.39 11.38
N THR A 22 -27.22 9.03 11.00
CA THR A 22 -27.78 8.87 9.65
C THR A 22 -26.76 9.30 8.60
N ASN A 23 -26.16 10.48 8.78
CA ASN A 23 -25.20 11.01 7.83
C ASN A 23 -23.91 10.16 7.81
N TYR A 24 -23.38 9.80 8.99
CA TYR A 24 -22.21 8.95 9.11
C TYR A 24 -22.40 7.60 8.40
N TYR A 25 -23.51 6.90 8.65
CA TYR A 25 -23.78 5.60 8.04
C TYR A 25 -24.07 5.70 6.55
N TYR A 26 -24.70 6.78 6.09
CA TYR A 26 -24.93 7.03 4.66
C TYR A 26 -23.61 7.11 3.89
N TYR A 27 -22.71 8.02 4.29
CA TYR A 27 -21.44 8.21 3.61
C TYR A 27 -20.51 7.00 3.79
N SER A 28 -20.52 6.35 4.96
CA SER A 28 -19.72 5.15 5.19
C SER A 28 -20.15 4.00 4.27
N SER A 29 -21.46 3.76 4.15
CA SER A 29 -22.00 2.73 3.26
C SER A 29 -21.72 3.05 1.79
N PHE A 30 -21.87 4.31 1.39
CA PHE A 30 -21.59 4.73 0.03
C PHE A 30 -20.10 4.61 -0.32
N ALA A 31 -19.19 4.97 0.60
CA ALA A 31 -17.75 4.76 0.43
C ALA A 31 -17.39 3.28 0.20
N LEU A 32 -18.06 2.34 0.89
CA LEU A 32 -17.87 0.90 0.70
C LEU A 32 -18.34 0.40 -0.67
N LEU A 33 -19.29 1.08 -1.32
CA LEU A 33 -19.74 0.75 -2.67
C LEU A 33 -18.87 1.37 -3.78
N CYS A 34 -17.99 2.29 -3.40
CA CYS A 34 -17.06 3.01 -4.28
C CYS A 34 -15.63 2.44 -4.19
N THR A 35 -15.48 1.12 -4.19
CA THR A 35 -14.18 0.44 -4.03
C THR A 35 -13.39 0.23 -5.34
N THR A 36 -14.01 0.42 -6.51
CA THR A 36 -13.34 0.25 -7.80
C THR A 36 -12.42 1.45 -8.11
N PRO A 37 -11.38 1.27 -8.95
CA PRO A 37 -10.50 2.36 -9.40
C PRO A 37 -11.24 3.60 -9.90
N GLU A 38 -12.28 3.40 -10.70
CA GLU A 38 -13.03 4.47 -11.38
C GLU A 38 -13.86 5.30 -10.40
N LYS A 39 -14.19 4.73 -9.22
CA LYS A 39 -15.05 5.35 -8.21
C LYS A 39 -14.29 5.98 -7.04
N GLN A 40 -12.96 6.05 -7.12
CA GLN A 40 -12.16 6.67 -6.06
C GLN A 40 -12.46 8.17 -5.86
N PRO A 41 -12.83 8.97 -6.88
CA PRO A 41 -13.31 10.33 -6.67
C PRO A 41 -14.58 10.41 -5.81
N GLU A 42 -15.55 9.52 -5.99
CA GLU A 42 -16.76 9.47 -5.16
C GLU A 42 -16.42 9.00 -3.75
N ARG A 43 -15.53 8.00 -3.62
CA ARG A 43 -15.05 7.53 -2.32
C ARG A 43 -14.34 8.64 -1.54
N TYR A 44 -13.58 9.49 -2.23
CA TYR A 44 -12.95 10.69 -1.65
C TYR A 44 -13.99 11.64 -1.08
N MET A 45 -15.04 11.96 -1.84
CA MET A 45 -16.12 12.83 -1.38
C MET A 45 -16.80 12.27 -0.13
N CYS A 46 -17.06 10.96 -0.07
CA CYS A 46 -17.62 10.33 1.12
C CYS A 46 -16.75 10.52 2.36
N TYR A 47 -15.45 10.23 2.28
CA TYR A 47 -14.58 10.36 3.45
C TYR A 47 -14.32 11.80 3.87
N ARG A 48 -14.36 12.76 2.95
CA ARG A 48 -14.38 14.18 3.30
C ARG A 48 -15.61 14.54 4.11
N GLU A 49 -16.79 14.12 3.68
CA GLU A 49 -18.03 14.40 4.41
C GLU A 49 -18.04 13.69 5.76
N ILE A 50 -17.56 12.44 5.85
CA ILE A 50 -17.40 11.75 7.15
C ILE A 50 -16.49 12.55 8.07
N LYS A 51 -15.32 13.01 7.59
CA LYS A 51 -14.42 13.84 8.39
C LYS A 51 -15.13 15.11 8.88
N ARG A 52 -15.79 15.85 7.99
CA ARG A 52 -16.54 17.06 8.35
C ARG A 52 -17.60 16.79 9.42
N ILE A 53 -18.43 15.76 9.25
CA ILE A 53 -19.48 15.39 10.20
C ILE A 53 -18.89 15.05 11.58
N MET A 54 -17.74 14.38 11.63
CA MET A 54 -17.09 14.05 12.90
C MET A 54 -16.37 15.25 13.53
N ASP A 55 -15.77 16.13 12.73
CA ASP A 55 -15.15 17.37 13.19
C ASP A 55 -16.21 18.33 13.78
N ASP A 56 -17.40 18.39 13.19
CA ASP A 56 -18.55 19.15 13.69
C ASP A 56 -19.16 18.56 14.97
N ALA A 57 -18.76 17.33 15.35
CA ALA A 57 -19.28 16.62 16.51
C ALA A 57 -18.13 16.00 17.36
N PRO A 58 -17.27 16.84 17.96
CA PRO A 58 -16.02 16.42 18.61
C PRO A 58 -16.20 15.45 19.79
N GLN A 59 -17.39 15.39 20.39
CA GLN A 59 -17.72 14.38 21.40
C GLN A 59 -17.55 12.96 20.86
N PHE A 60 -17.93 12.70 19.61
CA PHE A 60 -17.79 11.37 19.00
C PHE A 60 -16.33 11.02 18.69
N ILE A 61 -15.45 12.00 18.49
CA ILE A 61 -14.02 11.74 18.32
C ILE A 61 -13.43 11.19 19.62
N LYS A 62 -13.84 11.74 20.78
CA LYS A 62 -13.39 11.28 22.10
C LYS A 62 -14.00 9.93 22.49
N GLU A 63 -15.28 9.73 22.19
CA GLU A 63 -15.99 8.48 22.49
C GLU A 63 -15.54 7.33 21.57
N LEU A 64 -15.30 7.62 20.28
CA LEU A 64 -15.02 6.65 19.23
C LEU A 64 -13.74 6.97 18.45
N PRO A 65 -12.58 7.12 19.12
CA PRO A 65 -11.34 7.57 18.48
C PRO A 65 -10.85 6.60 17.40
N ALA A 66 -11.11 5.30 17.57
CA ALA A 66 -10.76 4.28 16.59
C ALA A 66 -11.56 4.42 15.29
N VAL A 67 -12.84 4.78 15.39
CA VAL A 67 -13.72 4.98 14.24
C VAL A 67 -13.31 6.24 13.48
N TYR A 68 -13.04 7.34 14.20
CA TYR A 68 -12.55 8.56 13.58
C TYR A 68 -11.22 8.31 12.86
N HIS A 69 -10.23 7.74 13.55
CA HIS A 69 -8.91 7.47 12.97
C HIS A 69 -8.97 6.52 11.78
N LEU A 70 -9.85 5.51 11.80
CA LEU A 70 -10.03 4.62 10.65
C LEU A 70 -10.55 5.37 9.41
N ASN A 71 -11.60 6.19 9.57
CA ASN A 71 -12.13 6.99 8.46
C ASN A 71 -11.13 8.02 7.97
N TYR A 72 -10.40 8.61 8.90
CA TYR A 72 -9.32 9.54 8.61
C TYR A 72 -8.19 8.87 7.82
N ASN A 73 -7.77 7.67 8.20
CA ASN A 73 -6.79 6.88 7.45
C ASN A 73 -7.30 6.48 6.06
N ASN A 74 -8.58 6.14 5.94
CA ASN A 74 -9.18 5.85 4.65
C ASN A 74 -9.19 7.09 3.73
N LEU A 75 -9.40 8.29 4.28
CA LEU A 75 -9.28 9.54 3.53
C LEU A 75 -7.85 9.74 3.01
N VAL A 76 -6.85 9.54 3.87
CA VAL A 76 -5.42 9.59 3.47
C VAL A 76 -5.14 8.60 2.34
N ASN A 77 -5.57 7.35 2.47
CA ASN A 77 -5.36 6.32 1.45
C ASN A 77 -6.00 6.67 0.11
N VAL A 78 -7.20 7.26 0.11
CA VAL A 78 -7.85 7.70 -1.12
C VAL A 78 -7.14 8.92 -1.73
N LEU A 79 -6.68 9.87 -0.92
CA LEU A 79 -5.87 11.01 -1.40
C LEU A 79 -4.57 10.54 -2.05
N LEU A 80 -3.87 9.59 -1.40
CA LEU A 80 -2.65 8.98 -1.92
C LEU A 80 -2.91 8.24 -3.25
N TYR A 81 -4.03 7.52 -3.35
CA TYR A 81 -4.47 6.88 -4.59
C TYR A 81 -4.74 7.91 -5.70
N LEU A 82 -5.47 8.99 -5.39
CA LEU A 82 -5.78 10.08 -6.33
C LEU A 82 -4.58 11.00 -6.61
N LYS A 83 -3.38 10.66 -6.11
CA LYS A 83 -2.13 11.43 -6.27
C LYS A 83 -2.22 12.85 -5.72
N LYS A 84 -3.12 13.09 -4.76
CA LYS A 84 -3.30 14.35 -4.04
C LYS A 84 -2.31 14.44 -2.87
N TYR A 85 -1.03 14.36 -3.19
CA TYR A 85 0.04 14.16 -2.21
C TYR A 85 0.16 15.28 -1.18
N LYS A 86 -0.08 16.54 -1.58
CA LYS A 86 -0.04 17.68 -0.66
C LYS A 86 -1.13 17.60 0.41
N GLU A 87 -2.38 17.34 0.01
CA GLU A 87 -3.50 17.16 0.93
C GLU A 87 -3.28 15.93 1.83
N ALA A 88 -2.74 14.83 1.27
CA ALA A 88 -2.39 13.65 2.05
C ALA A 88 -1.32 13.95 3.10
N GLU A 89 -0.28 14.72 2.76
CA GLU A 89 0.80 15.09 3.68
C GLU A 89 0.29 15.93 4.86
N GLU A 90 -0.62 16.88 4.60
CA GLU A 90 -1.29 17.67 5.64
C GLU A 90 -2.06 16.76 6.61
N LEU A 91 -2.86 15.85 6.08
CA LEU A 91 -3.61 14.92 6.92
C LEU A 91 -2.70 13.96 7.70
N ILE A 92 -1.61 13.47 7.10
CA ILE A 92 -0.63 12.61 7.76
C ILE A 92 0.04 13.33 8.94
N LYS A 93 0.31 14.64 8.83
CA LYS A 93 0.84 15.46 9.94
C LYS A 93 -0.15 15.52 11.09
N GLU A 94 -1.42 15.78 10.83
CA GLU A 94 -2.49 15.73 11.82
C GLU A 94 -2.60 14.33 12.47
N GLN A 95 -2.50 13.26 11.68
CA GLN A 95 -2.51 11.86 12.14
C GLN A 95 -1.39 11.58 13.15
N ASN A 96 -0.20 12.15 12.91
CA ASN A 96 0.96 12.01 13.78
C ASN A 96 0.73 12.59 15.19
N HIS A 97 -0.11 13.63 15.29
CA HIS A 97 -0.47 14.28 16.55
C HIS A 97 -1.83 13.81 17.09
N PHE A 98 -2.48 12.83 16.47
CA PHE A 98 -3.86 12.44 16.76
C PHE A 98 -4.11 12.13 18.25
N LEU A 99 -3.23 11.34 18.86
CA LEU A 99 -3.36 10.95 20.28
C LEU A 99 -3.19 12.15 21.21
N GLU A 100 -2.29 13.08 20.88
CA GLU A 100 -2.00 14.29 21.65
C GLU A 100 -3.17 15.27 21.54
N THR A 101 -3.60 15.58 20.32
CA THR A 101 -4.69 16.51 20.00
C THR A 101 -5.99 16.15 20.72
N TYR A 102 -6.32 14.86 20.80
CA TYR A 102 -7.55 14.38 21.43
C TYR A 102 -7.35 13.77 22.84
N ALA A 103 -6.14 13.90 23.41
CA ALA A 103 -5.77 13.38 24.73
C ALA A 103 -6.11 11.89 24.94
N ILE A 104 -5.93 11.06 23.91
CA ILE A 104 -6.30 9.64 23.91
C ILE A 104 -5.19 8.81 24.56
N LYS A 105 -5.47 8.24 25.74
CA LYS A 105 -4.54 7.37 26.49
C LYS A 105 -4.95 5.90 26.38
N LYS A 106 -4.79 5.31 25.19
CA LYS A 106 -5.12 3.89 24.91
C LYS A 106 -3.95 3.18 24.22
N PRO A 107 -3.09 2.43 24.95
CA PRO A 107 -1.86 1.85 24.38
C PRO A 107 -2.07 0.94 23.17
N ALA A 108 -3.12 0.10 23.18
CA ALA A 108 -3.45 -0.75 22.04
C ALA A 108 -3.77 0.06 20.78
N PHE A 109 -4.38 1.22 20.96
CA PHE A 109 -4.74 2.11 19.87
C PHE A 109 -3.56 2.98 19.38
N GLU A 110 -2.58 3.27 20.25
CA GLU A 110 -1.32 3.91 19.84
C GLU A 110 -0.62 3.11 18.74
N THR A 111 -0.62 1.78 18.85
CA THR A 111 -0.03 0.91 17.84
C THR A 111 -0.71 1.08 16.48
N THR A 112 -2.04 1.12 16.44
CA THR A 112 -2.80 1.33 15.19
C THR A 112 -2.50 2.70 14.58
N VAL A 113 -2.50 3.75 15.40
CA VAL A 113 -2.18 5.12 14.92
C VAL A 113 -0.76 5.17 14.37
N PHE A 114 0.20 4.58 15.06
CA PHE A 114 1.59 4.48 14.60
C PHE A 114 1.68 3.76 13.26
N VAL A 115 1.12 2.55 13.13
CA VAL A 115 1.21 1.75 11.90
C VAL A 115 0.62 2.50 10.71
N ASN A 116 -0.62 2.98 10.83
CA ASN A 116 -1.32 3.69 9.76
C ASN A 116 -0.58 4.97 9.33
N THR A 117 -0.07 5.74 10.30
CA THR A 117 0.64 6.99 10.01
C THR A 117 1.96 6.74 9.29
N TYR A 118 2.77 5.80 9.77
CA TYR A 118 4.10 5.56 9.20
C TYR A 118 4.03 4.78 7.88
N GLU A 119 3.04 3.92 7.70
CA GLU A 119 2.73 3.32 6.40
C GLU A 119 2.42 4.41 5.37
N SER A 120 1.51 5.33 5.70
CA SER A 120 1.12 6.44 4.82
C SER A 120 2.30 7.37 4.51
N LYS A 121 3.16 7.68 5.51
CA LYS A 121 4.40 8.46 5.31
C LYS A 121 5.35 7.79 4.33
N LEU A 122 5.65 6.50 4.53
CA LEU A 122 6.57 5.77 3.65
C LEU A 122 6.00 5.66 2.24
N PHE A 123 4.69 5.42 2.10
CA PHE A 123 4.05 5.40 0.79
C PHE A 123 4.12 6.76 0.09
N LEU A 124 3.83 7.85 0.80
CA LEU A 124 3.95 9.21 0.29
C LEU A 124 5.39 9.48 -0.19
N TYR A 125 6.39 9.17 0.63
CA TYR A 125 7.79 9.39 0.29
C TYR A 125 8.24 8.55 -0.89
N TYR A 126 7.81 7.29 -0.96
CA TYR A 126 8.02 6.43 -2.10
C TYR A 126 7.45 7.05 -3.39
N LYS A 127 6.16 7.44 -3.38
CA LYS A 127 5.50 8.02 -4.56
C LYS A 127 5.99 9.41 -4.96
N THR A 128 6.68 10.11 -4.07
CA THR A 128 7.24 11.45 -4.33
C THR A 128 8.76 11.45 -4.49
N GLY A 129 9.41 10.27 -4.53
CA GLY A 129 10.87 10.16 -4.69
C GLY A 129 11.70 10.68 -3.51
N ARG A 130 11.08 10.83 -2.32
CA ARG A 130 11.69 11.37 -1.10
C ARG A 130 12.43 10.30 -0.30
N THR A 131 13.34 9.60 -0.97
CA THR A 131 14.06 8.44 -0.39
C THR A 131 14.86 8.80 0.86
N LYS A 132 15.46 10.00 0.90
CA LYS A 132 16.26 10.45 2.07
C LYS A 132 15.39 10.57 3.32
N GLU A 133 14.21 11.17 3.19
CA GLU A 133 13.26 11.29 4.29
C GLU A 133 12.73 9.93 4.74
N ALA A 134 12.48 9.01 3.79
CA ALA A 134 12.09 7.65 4.13
C ALA A 134 13.15 6.94 4.99
N VAL A 135 14.44 7.01 4.59
CA VAL A 135 15.56 6.43 5.34
C VAL A 135 15.68 6.98 6.76
N LEU A 136 15.45 8.28 6.95
CA LEU A 136 15.48 8.90 8.28
C LEU A 136 14.40 8.33 9.22
N LEU A 137 13.21 7.99 8.68
CA LEU A 137 12.13 7.40 9.47
C LEU A 137 12.41 5.94 9.88
N LEU A 138 13.25 5.20 9.16
CA LEU A 138 13.40 3.75 9.35
C LEU A 138 13.95 3.40 10.74
N LYS A 139 14.84 4.23 11.30
CA LYS A 139 15.38 4.03 12.66
C LYS A 139 14.29 4.10 13.72
N GLU A 140 13.39 5.08 13.59
CA GLU A 140 12.25 5.24 14.48
C GLU A 140 11.29 4.06 14.35
N ILE A 141 10.97 3.66 13.11
CA ILE A 141 10.09 2.53 12.82
C ILE A 141 10.66 1.24 13.42
N GLU A 142 11.95 0.97 13.22
CA GLU A 142 12.59 -0.22 13.77
C GLU A 142 12.47 -0.28 15.30
N GLY A 143 12.69 0.85 15.97
CA GLY A 143 12.57 0.95 17.42
C GLY A 143 11.15 0.68 17.93
N LYS A 144 10.12 1.22 17.26
CA LYS A 144 8.71 1.01 17.62
C LYS A 144 8.23 -0.41 17.26
N VAL A 145 8.58 -0.93 16.09
CA VAL A 145 8.19 -2.29 15.66
C VAL A 145 8.76 -3.36 16.62
N LYS A 146 10.01 -3.20 17.09
CA LYS A 146 10.60 -4.10 18.11
C LYS A 146 9.80 -4.13 19.42
N LYS A 147 9.14 -3.03 19.79
CA LYS A 147 8.31 -2.93 21.01
C LYS A 147 6.89 -3.45 20.83
N ILE A 148 6.30 -3.24 19.65
CA ILE A 148 4.89 -3.58 19.38
C ILE A 148 4.65 -5.08 19.46
N ASN A 149 5.55 -5.90 18.89
CA ASN A 149 5.39 -7.34 18.96
C ASN A 149 6.74 -8.05 18.70
N PRO A 150 7.20 -8.95 19.59
CA PRO A 150 8.33 -9.82 19.29
C PRO A 150 8.04 -10.79 18.12
N SER A 151 6.76 -11.03 17.81
CA SER A 151 6.29 -11.80 16.64
C SER A 151 5.62 -10.92 15.59
N PHE A 152 5.64 -11.33 14.32
CA PHE A 152 4.97 -10.57 13.26
C PHE A 152 3.44 -10.61 13.42
N SER A 153 2.76 -9.47 13.18
CA SER A 153 1.30 -9.35 13.12
C SER A 153 0.85 -9.01 11.70
N PRO A 154 -0.28 -9.54 11.19
CA PRO A 154 -0.82 -9.14 9.88
C PRO A 154 -0.98 -7.62 9.74
N LEU A 155 -1.28 -6.91 10.83
CA LEU A 155 -1.38 -5.45 10.89
C LEU A 155 -0.07 -4.75 10.46
N LEU A 156 1.08 -5.38 10.69
CA LEU A 156 2.40 -4.80 10.37
C LEU A 156 2.84 -5.06 8.93
N TYR A 157 2.07 -5.83 8.15
CA TYR A 157 2.53 -6.24 6.82
C TYR A 157 2.86 -5.04 5.93
N ASP A 158 1.90 -4.12 5.76
CA ASP A 158 2.05 -3.04 4.79
C ASP A 158 3.18 -2.08 5.22
N LEU A 159 3.28 -1.78 6.51
CA LEU A 159 4.41 -1.05 7.09
C LEU A 159 5.76 -1.74 6.81
N ILE A 160 5.89 -3.04 7.10
CA ILE A 160 7.15 -3.78 6.89
C ILE A 160 7.49 -3.87 5.40
N PHE A 161 6.48 -4.04 4.55
CA PHE A 161 6.66 -4.04 3.11
C PHE A 161 7.18 -2.69 2.61
N PHE A 162 6.59 -1.56 3.05
CA PHE A 162 7.06 -0.24 2.65
C PHE A 162 8.40 0.16 3.27
N VAL A 163 8.76 -0.38 4.43
CA VAL A 163 10.13 -0.28 4.94
C VAL A 163 11.09 -0.97 3.97
N ALA A 164 10.79 -2.19 3.51
CA ALA A 164 11.63 -2.90 2.55
C ALA A 164 11.72 -2.17 1.20
N VAL A 165 10.62 -1.59 0.71
CA VAL A 165 10.63 -0.72 -0.49
C VAL A 165 11.56 0.47 -0.28
N SER A 166 11.47 1.14 0.87
CA SER A 166 12.29 2.31 1.17
C SER A 166 13.78 1.97 1.22
N GLU A 167 14.15 0.84 1.84
CA GLU A 167 15.53 0.35 1.85
C GLU A 167 16.02 0.00 0.43
N LEU A 168 15.19 -0.66 -0.40
CA LEU A 168 15.54 -0.98 -1.79
C LEU A 168 15.79 0.29 -2.62
N MET A 169 14.93 1.30 -2.48
CA MET A 169 15.06 2.59 -3.18
C MET A 169 16.28 3.38 -2.71
N ALA A 170 16.76 3.12 -1.49
CA ALA A 170 17.99 3.69 -0.94
C ALA A 170 19.25 2.86 -1.27
N ASP A 171 19.14 1.85 -2.14
CA ASP A 171 20.20 0.89 -2.47
C ASP A 171 20.69 0.03 -1.27
N ASN A 172 19.95 0.00 -0.16
CA ASN A 172 20.22 -0.80 1.04
C ASN A 172 19.63 -2.23 0.93
N ASN A 173 20.01 -2.98 -0.12
CA ASN A 173 19.40 -4.28 -0.45
C ASN A 173 19.42 -5.29 0.71
N LYS A 174 20.48 -5.31 1.52
CA LYS A 174 20.62 -6.21 2.67
C LYS A 174 19.52 -5.99 3.71
N ASP A 175 19.20 -4.73 4.02
CA ASP A 175 18.16 -4.41 4.99
C ASP A 175 16.76 -4.62 4.39
N ALA A 176 16.57 -4.33 3.10
CA ALA A 176 15.34 -4.70 2.39
C ALA A 176 15.04 -6.21 2.52
N ILE A 177 16.04 -7.06 2.26
CA ILE A 177 15.96 -8.52 2.42
C ILE A 177 15.67 -8.91 3.87
N LYS A 178 16.33 -8.29 4.85
CA LYS A 178 16.09 -8.52 6.29
C LYS A 178 14.63 -8.25 6.66
N TRP A 179 14.04 -7.16 6.16
CA TRP A 179 12.64 -6.82 6.42
C TRP A 179 11.66 -7.77 5.74
N LEU A 180 11.91 -8.13 4.48
CA LEU A 180 11.10 -9.12 3.76
C LEU A 180 11.13 -10.52 4.39
N ASN A 181 12.27 -10.92 4.96
CA ASN A 181 12.37 -12.18 5.69
C ASN A 181 11.46 -12.22 6.94
N LYS A 182 11.10 -11.06 7.52
CA LYS A 182 10.10 -11.01 8.61
C LYS A 182 8.70 -11.39 8.11
N ILE A 183 8.34 -10.98 6.88
CA ILE A 183 7.08 -11.38 6.24
C ILE A 183 7.08 -12.90 6.00
N PHE A 184 8.14 -13.44 5.40
CA PHE A 184 8.21 -14.88 5.12
C PHE A 184 8.23 -15.75 6.37
N ALA A 185 8.89 -15.31 7.44
CA ALA A 185 8.84 -16.01 8.72
C ALA A 185 7.43 -16.05 9.31
N ALA A 186 6.59 -15.07 8.98
CA ALA A 186 5.20 -14.98 9.42
C ALA A 186 4.25 -15.83 8.58
N GLU A 187 4.51 -16.02 7.28
CA GLU A 187 3.65 -16.81 6.39
C GLU A 187 3.39 -18.24 6.89
N ASN A 188 4.33 -18.82 7.65
CA ASN A 188 4.17 -20.14 8.25
C ASN A 188 3.28 -20.16 9.51
N LYS A 189 2.95 -18.98 10.05
CA LYS A 189 2.25 -18.81 11.34
C LYS A 189 0.89 -18.15 11.19
N ILE A 190 0.72 -17.34 10.15
CA ILE A 190 -0.49 -16.56 9.90
C ILE A 190 -0.92 -16.64 8.45
N ILE A 191 -2.23 -16.53 8.21
CA ILE A 191 -2.78 -16.49 6.86
C ILE A 191 -2.58 -15.07 6.31
N ILE A 192 -1.62 -14.91 5.40
CA ILE A 192 -1.42 -13.68 4.61
C ILE A 192 -2.14 -13.84 3.26
N ARG A 193 -2.76 -12.78 2.73
CA ARG A 193 -3.38 -12.84 1.39
C ARG A 193 -2.35 -13.20 0.33
N LYS A 194 -2.73 -14.02 -0.65
CA LYS A 194 -1.82 -14.53 -1.70
C LYS A 194 -1.16 -13.42 -2.51
N GLU A 195 -1.91 -12.37 -2.85
CA GLU A 195 -1.39 -11.21 -3.56
C GLU A 195 -0.22 -10.55 -2.81
N MET A 196 -0.38 -10.36 -1.49
CA MET A 196 0.65 -9.81 -0.62
C MET A 196 1.89 -10.72 -0.59
N GLN A 197 1.70 -12.02 -0.38
CA GLN A 197 2.78 -13.01 -0.45
C GLN A 197 3.57 -12.96 -1.76
N ILE A 198 2.88 -12.78 -2.90
CA ILE A 198 3.52 -12.67 -4.22
C ILE A 198 4.29 -11.36 -4.34
N ASN A 199 3.70 -10.23 -3.95
CA ASN A 199 4.36 -8.92 -3.99
C ASN A 199 5.65 -8.92 -3.16
N ALA A 200 5.63 -9.51 -1.94
CA ALA A 200 6.82 -9.67 -1.11
C ALA A 200 7.91 -10.52 -1.80
N ARG A 201 7.55 -11.61 -2.48
CA ARG A 201 8.49 -12.45 -3.23
C ARG A 201 9.10 -11.72 -4.43
N LEU A 202 8.28 -11.00 -5.19
CA LEU A 202 8.77 -10.21 -6.32
C LEU A 202 9.72 -9.09 -5.86
N LEU A 203 9.40 -8.39 -4.77
CA LEU A 203 10.28 -7.37 -4.19
C LEU A 203 11.59 -7.99 -3.67
N TYR A 204 11.51 -9.19 -3.08
CA TYR A 204 12.70 -9.93 -2.65
C TYR A 204 13.63 -10.25 -3.82
N LEU A 205 13.06 -10.73 -4.94
CA LEU A 205 13.83 -10.99 -6.15
C LEU A 205 14.47 -9.72 -6.72
N ALA A 206 13.74 -8.60 -6.72
CA ALA A 206 14.30 -7.30 -7.12
C ALA A 206 15.50 -6.90 -6.25
N ALA A 207 15.40 -7.07 -4.92
CA ALA A 207 16.49 -6.78 -4.00
C ALA A 207 17.71 -7.69 -4.22
N LEU A 208 17.51 -9.00 -4.39
CA LEU A 208 18.59 -9.95 -4.69
C LEU A 208 19.29 -9.62 -6.01
N LEU A 209 18.50 -9.31 -7.05
CA LEU A 209 19.00 -8.96 -8.37
C LEU A 209 19.85 -7.69 -8.28
N GLN A 210 19.36 -6.67 -7.57
CA GLN A 210 20.08 -5.41 -7.38
C GLN A 210 21.41 -5.57 -6.62
N SER A 211 21.52 -6.57 -5.75
CA SER A 211 22.75 -6.90 -5.03
C SER A 211 23.62 -7.97 -5.68
N ASN A 212 23.26 -8.49 -6.87
CA ASN A 212 23.91 -9.65 -7.50
C ASN A 212 24.07 -10.85 -6.53
N ASP A 213 23.02 -11.14 -5.75
CA ASP A 213 23.06 -12.17 -4.72
C ASP A 213 22.88 -13.58 -5.33
N LEU A 214 23.77 -14.51 -4.95
CA LEU A 214 23.80 -15.90 -5.44
C LEU A 214 22.51 -16.69 -5.14
N LEU A 215 21.68 -16.23 -4.20
CA LEU A 215 20.40 -16.86 -3.87
C LEU A 215 19.30 -16.54 -4.89
N PHE A 216 19.53 -15.64 -5.86
CA PHE A 216 18.53 -15.21 -6.83
C PHE A 216 17.90 -16.39 -7.57
N GLU A 217 18.69 -17.26 -8.20
CA GLU A 217 18.16 -18.40 -8.98
C GLU A 217 17.27 -19.32 -8.14
N ASN A 218 17.72 -19.64 -6.93
CA ASN A 218 16.99 -20.53 -6.03
C ASN A 218 15.65 -19.92 -5.63
N ARG A 219 15.64 -18.62 -5.33
CA ARG A 219 14.43 -17.87 -4.97
C ARG A 219 13.51 -17.64 -6.17
N LEU A 220 14.06 -17.47 -7.36
CA LEU A 220 13.32 -17.34 -8.60
C LEU A 220 12.54 -18.63 -8.90
N LYS A 221 13.21 -19.79 -8.83
CA LYS A 221 12.58 -21.11 -9.00
C LYS A 221 11.45 -21.34 -7.98
N ALA A 222 11.67 -20.96 -6.72
CA ALA A 222 10.64 -21.08 -5.67
C ALA A 222 9.44 -20.17 -5.93
N THR A 223 9.69 -18.91 -6.32
CA THR A 223 8.64 -17.93 -6.64
C THR A 223 7.85 -18.34 -7.87
N ARG A 224 8.52 -18.85 -8.92
CA ARG A 224 7.86 -19.39 -10.11
C ARG A 224 6.88 -20.51 -9.76
N ARG A 225 7.31 -21.49 -8.96
CA ARG A 225 6.43 -22.58 -8.51
C ARG A 225 5.25 -22.08 -7.70
N PHE A 226 5.45 -21.04 -6.90
CA PHE A 226 4.38 -20.43 -6.10
C PHE A 226 3.34 -19.75 -7.00
N ILE A 227 3.77 -18.87 -7.91
CA ILE A 227 2.86 -18.13 -8.81
C ILE A 227 2.15 -19.09 -9.78
N ALA A 228 2.83 -20.12 -10.28
CA ALA A 228 2.24 -21.09 -11.21
C ALA A 228 1.04 -21.87 -10.62
N ARG A 229 0.91 -21.93 -9.29
CA ARG A 229 -0.24 -22.54 -8.61
C ARG A 229 -1.45 -21.60 -8.53
N GLU A 230 -1.26 -20.34 -8.84
CA GLU A 230 -2.21 -19.27 -8.59
C GLU A 230 -2.57 -18.58 -9.93
N ILE A 231 -3.38 -19.28 -10.74
CA ILE A 231 -3.68 -18.94 -12.14
C ILE A 231 -4.24 -17.52 -12.34
N GLN A 232 -4.82 -16.92 -11.29
CA GLN A 232 -5.37 -15.57 -11.30
C GLN A 232 -4.30 -14.46 -11.32
N PHE A 233 -3.03 -14.74 -10.99
CA PHE A 233 -1.96 -13.74 -10.90
C PHE A 233 -1.06 -13.71 -12.16
N THR A 234 -1.68 -13.73 -13.34
CA THR A 234 -0.98 -13.71 -14.64
C THR A 234 -0.08 -12.47 -14.81
N LYS A 235 -0.50 -11.32 -14.29
CA LYS A 235 0.28 -10.07 -14.35
C LYS A 235 1.56 -10.15 -13.50
N GLN A 236 1.50 -10.75 -12.31
CA GLN A 236 2.67 -11.01 -11.47
C GLN A 236 3.62 -12.02 -12.12
N ALA A 237 3.09 -12.99 -12.87
CA ALA A 237 3.91 -13.91 -13.66
C ALA A 237 4.72 -13.17 -14.74
N LYS A 238 4.16 -12.12 -15.37
CA LYS A 238 4.90 -11.26 -16.31
C LYS A 238 6.00 -10.44 -15.63
N ILE A 239 5.76 -9.93 -14.42
CA ILE A 239 6.82 -9.28 -13.61
C ILE A 239 7.96 -10.28 -13.36
N LEU A 240 7.64 -11.51 -13.00
CA LEU A 240 8.63 -12.57 -12.77
C LEU A 240 9.45 -12.88 -14.05
N GLU A 241 8.80 -12.94 -15.21
CA GLU A 241 9.47 -13.12 -16.51
C GLU A 241 10.40 -11.94 -16.82
N ALA A 242 9.95 -10.71 -16.59
CA ALA A 242 10.77 -9.52 -16.78
C ALA A 242 11.99 -9.50 -15.84
N LEU A 243 11.83 -9.94 -14.58
CA LEU A 243 12.95 -10.07 -13.63
C LEU A 243 13.99 -11.10 -14.07
N LEU A 244 13.55 -12.24 -14.63
CA LEU A 244 14.47 -13.23 -15.22
C LEU A 244 15.23 -12.60 -16.40
N LEU A 245 14.50 -11.98 -17.34
CA LEU A 245 15.11 -11.37 -18.50
C LEU A 245 16.05 -10.22 -18.14
N LEU A 246 15.82 -9.53 -17.01
CA LEU A 246 16.69 -8.49 -16.47
C LEU A 246 17.96 -9.04 -15.82
N GLU A 247 17.93 -10.24 -15.26
CA GLU A 247 19.14 -10.93 -14.80
C GLU A 247 19.98 -11.38 -16.00
N GLU A 248 19.34 -11.97 -17.00
CA GLU A 248 20.00 -12.37 -18.25
C GLU A 248 20.33 -11.17 -19.18
N PHE A 249 19.78 -9.98 -18.89
CA PHE A 249 20.02 -8.72 -19.63
C PHE A 249 21.49 -8.32 -19.57
N LEU A 250 22.20 -8.73 -18.53
CA LEU A 250 23.65 -8.53 -18.42
C LEU A 250 24.45 -9.34 -19.45
N SER A 251 23.81 -10.25 -20.20
CA SER A 251 24.52 -11.29 -20.96
C SER A 251 24.37 -11.20 -22.49
N THR A 252 23.24 -10.74 -23.08
CA THR A 252 23.06 -10.75 -24.56
C THR A 252 22.14 -9.65 -25.16
N ARG A 253 22.41 -9.27 -26.43
CA ARG A 253 21.59 -8.32 -27.22
C ARG A 253 20.16 -8.84 -27.53
N GLU A 254 19.99 -10.15 -27.63
CA GLU A 254 18.68 -10.77 -27.89
C GLU A 254 17.74 -10.58 -26.69
N ASN A 255 18.25 -10.79 -25.47
CA ASN A 255 17.48 -10.62 -24.24
C ASN A 255 17.06 -9.17 -24.01
N LYS A 256 17.87 -8.18 -24.44
CA LYS A 256 17.49 -6.76 -24.43
C LYS A 256 16.24 -6.49 -25.27
N THR A 257 16.09 -7.14 -26.42
CA THR A 257 14.90 -7.00 -27.27
C THR A 257 13.68 -7.69 -26.64
N LYS A 258 13.86 -8.89 -26.07
CA LYS A 258 12.80 -9.61 -25.36
C LYS A 258 12.28 -8.82 -24.15
N LEU A 259 13.17 -8.32 -23.30
CA LEU A 259 12.81 -7.53 -22.13
C LEU A 259 12.02 -6.26 -22.51
N LYS A 260 12.49 -5.53 -23.53
CA LYS A 260 11.77 -4.35 -24.05
C LYS A 260 10.36 -4.71 -24.51
N LYS A 261 10.19 -5.84 -25.20
CA LYS A 261 8.87 -6.32 -25.65
C LYS A 261 7.97 -6.62 -24.46
N VAL A 262 8.45 -7.37 -23.46
CA VAL A 262 7.69 -7.71 -22.25
C VAL A 262 7.25 -6.45 -21.49
N ILE A 263 8.16 -5.49 -21.28
CA ILE A 263 7.84 -4.21 -20.61
C ILE A 263 6.78 -3.42 -21.39
N GLN A 264 6.88 -3.38 -22.72
CA GLN A 264 5.86 -2.71 -23.56
C GLN A 264 4.49 -3.39 -23.47
N GLU A 265 4.44 -4.71 -23.43
CA GLU A 265 3.20 -5.47 -23.23
C GLU A 265 2.58 -5.18 -21.86
N MET A 266 3.39 -5.22 -20.80
CA MET A 266 2.96 -4.87 -19.44
C MET A 266 2.41 -3.44 -19.38
N LYS A 267 3.07 -2.46 -20.00
CA LYS A 267 2.60 -1.07 -20.07
C LYS A 267 1.22 -0.94 -20.72
N LYS A 268 0.97 -1.69 -21.80
CA LYS A 268 -0.34 -1.69 -22.48
C LYS A 268 -1.42 -2.27 -21.58
N GLU A 269 -1.15 -3.43 -20.97
CA GLU A 269 -2.11 -4.12 -20.11
C GLU A 269 -2.44 -3.35 -18.83
N PHE A 270 -1.45 -2.68 -18.24
CA PHE A 270 -1.64 -1.93 -17.00
C PHE A 270 -2.34 -0.59 -17.25
N LYS A 271 -2.16 0.04 -18.42
CA LYS A 271 -2.93 1.24 -18.82
C LYS A 271 -4.40 0.96 -19.07
N VAL A 272 -4.73 -0.16 -19.73
CA VAL A 272 -6.11 -0.47 -20.16
C VAL A 272 -7.02 -0.80 -18.98
N THR A 273 -6.48 -1.38 -17.92
CA THR A 273 -7.31 -1.92 -16.84
C THR A 273 -7.71 -0.88 -15.79
N GLY A 274 -7.21 0.37 -15.84
CA GLY A 274 -7.35 1.32 -14.71
C GLY A 274 -6.70 0.79 -13.41
N GLU A 275 -6.09 -0.39 -13.50
CA GLU A 275 -5.45 -1.10 -12.44
C GLU A 275 -3.98 -0.68 -12.39
N GLU A 276 -3.75 0.50 -11.83
CA GLU A 276 -2.51 0.77 -11.06
C GLU A 276 -2.36 -0.22 -9.86
N LEU A 277 -3.17 -1.29 -9.77
CA LEU A 277 -3.28 -2.24 -8.67
C LEU A 277 -2.07 -3.15 -8.51
N LEU A 278 -1.35 -3.53 -9.57
CA LEU A 278 -0.03 -4.18 -9.38
C LEU A 278 1.05 -3.20 -8.87
N ASN A 279 0.82 -1.89 -9.06
CA ASN A 279 1.70 -0.80 -8.64
C ASN A 279 1.25 -0.09 -7.35
N LYS A 280 0.26 -0.66 -6.63
CA LYS A 280 -0.18 -0.10 -5.35
C LYS A 280 0.89 -0.21 -4.27
N SER A 281 1.76 -1.22 -4.34
CA SER A 281 2.80 -1.43 -3.32
C SER A 281 4.21 -1.11 -3.85
N PHE A 282 4.55 -1.50 -5.08
CA PHE A 282 5.83 -1.18 -5.71
C PHE A 282 5.70 -1.15 -7.24
N ASP A 283 6.23 -0.11 -7.88
CA ASP A 283 6.24 0.08 -9.33
C ASP A 283 7.41 -0.67 -9.96
N PHE A 284 7.20 -1.97 -10.17
CA PHE A 284 8.21 -2.83 -10.80
C PHE A 284 8.57 -2.35 -12.21
N LEU A 285 7.62 -1.77 -12.95
CA LEU A 285 7.88 -1.27 -14.29
C LEU A 285 8.85 -0.10 -14.25
N GLU A 286 8.54 0.94 -13.48
CA GLU A 286 9.40 2.10 -13.33
C GLU A 286 10.79 1.72 -12.81
N TRP A 287 10.85 0.82 -11.82
CA TRP A 287 12.12 0.31 -11.29
C TRP A 287 12.94 -0.44 -12.36
N MET A 288 12.33 -1.36 -13.12
CA MET A 288 13.03 -2.11 -14.17
C MET A 288 13.54 -1.19 -15.29
N GLU A 289 12.75 -0.19 -15.69
CA GLU A 289 13.18 0.80 -16.69
C GLU A 289 14.38 1.61 -16.20
N GLY A 290 14.37 2.05 -14.94
CA GLY A 290 15.52 2.71 -14.32
C GLY A 290 16.78 1.84 -14.28
N LYS A 291 16.65 0.49 -14.22
CA LYS A 291 17.79 -0.43 -14.34
C LYS A 291 18.29 -0.60 -15.77
N MET A 292 17.42 -0.44 -16.76
CA MET A 292 17.78 -0.53 -18.17
C MET A 292 18.44 0.75 -18.70
N GLU A 293 18.18 1.91 -18.09
CA GLU A 293 18.82 3.18 -18.48
C GLU A 293 20.24 3.34 -17.92
N LYS A 294 20.51 2.73 -16.77
CA LYS A 294 21.83 2.76 -16.12
C LYS A 294 22.85 1.78 -16.72
N ASN A 295 22.42 0.87 -17.61
CA ASN A 295 23.21 -0.21 -18.22
C ASN A 295 23.17 -0.14 -19.77
#